data_AF-A0A352YUW2-F1
#
_entry.id   AF-A0A352YUW2-F1
#
_cell.length_a   1.000
_cell.length_b   1.000
_cell.length_c   1.000
_cell.angle_alpha   90.00
_cell.angle_beta   90.00
_cell.angle_gamma   90.00
#
_symmetry.space_group_name_H-M   'P 1'
#
loop_
_entity.id
_entity.type
_entity.pdbx_description
1 polymer ?
#
loop_
_entity_poly.entity_id
_entity_poly.type
_entity_poly.pdbx_seq_one_letter_code
_entity_poly.pdbx_strand_id
1 'polypeptide(L)' 'MITKEKLNKTIRSLPDSFTIDELIDRLIFIEKVEEGLKQSEEGKVISNEDVKRMIDKWSK' A
#
# COMPACT_ATOMS: atom_id res chain seq x y z
N MET A 1 8.55 6.26 5.53
CA MET A 1 9.76 6.99 5.03
C MET A 1 10.38 6.23 3.88
N ILE A 2 10.42 6.83 2.69
CA ILE A 2 11.02 6.24 1.49
C ILE A 2 12.54 6.41 1.52
N THR A 3 13.28 5.35 1.21
CA THR A 3 14.74 5.39 1.02
C THR A 3 15.08 5.54 -0.46
N LYS A 4 16.24 6.14 -0.75
CA LYS A 4 16.75 6.27 -2.14
C LYS A 4 16.89 4.92 -2.83
N GLU A 5 17.33 3.90 -2.10
CA GLU A 5 17.47 2.54 -2.63
C GLU A 5 16.10 1.97 -3.07
N LYS A 6 15.07 2.17 -2.25
CA LYS A 6 13.72 1.69 -2.52
C LYS A 6 13.07 2.44 -3.69
N LEU A 7 13.32 3.75 -3.80
CA LEU A 7 12.91 4.53 -4.97
C LEU A 7 13.58 3.99 -6.24
N ASN A 8 14.89 3.75 -6.22
CA ASN A 8 15.62 3.19 -7.36
C ASN A 8 15.10 1.81 -7.76
N LYS A 9 14.80 0.94 -6.80
CA LYS A 9 14.18 -0.38 -7.07
C LYS A 9 12.81 -0.22 -7.72
N THR A 10 12.00 0.73 -7.25
CA THR A 10 10.67 1.00 -7.81
C THR A 10 10.76 1.49 -9.25
N ILE A 11 11.62 2.48 -9.53
CA ILE A 11 11.85 3.00 -10.89
C ILE A 11 12.32 1.89 -11.84
N ARG A 12 13.23 1.02 -11.40
CA ARG A 12 13.71 -0.12 -12.20
C ARG A 12 12.63 -1.16 -12.53
N SER A 13 11.51 -1.15 -11.80
CA SER A 13 10.38 -2.06 -12.04
C SER A 13 9.28 -1.46 -12.91
N LEU A 14 9.36 -0.16 -13.20
CA LEU A 14 8.41 0.53 -14.08
C LEU A 14 8.81 0.35 -15.55
N PRO A 15 7.86 0.52 -16.48
CA PRO A 15 8.16 0.53 -17.91
C PRO A 15 9.15 1.64 -18.30
N ASP A 16 9.69 1.58 -19.52
CA ASP A 16 10.61 2.60 -20.04
C ASP A 16 10.00 4.01 -20.07
N SER A 17 8.68 4.10 -20.17
CA SER A 17 7.90 5.34 -20.05
C SER A 17 6.76 5.17 -19.06
N PHE A 18 6.64 6.12 -18.14
CA PHE A 18 5.56 6.22 -17.18
C PHE A 18 5.33 7.69 -16.86
N THR A 19 4.15 7.99 -16.34
CA THR A 19 3.77 9.33 -15.86
C THR A 19 4.23 9.55 -14.42
N ILE A 20 4.33 10.81 -14.02
CA ILE A 20 4.67 11.13 -12.63
C ILE A 20 3.62 10.59 -11.64
N ASP A 21 2.35 10.59 -12.04
CA ASP A 21 1.24 10.12 -11.22
C ASP A 21 1.37 8.61 -10.95
N GLU A 22 1.70 7.81 -11.96
CA GLU A 22 1.95 6.37 -11.79
C GLU A 22 3.11 6.06 -10.84
N LEU A 23 4.18 6.88 -10.88
CA LEU A 23 5.28 6.75 -9.93
C LEU A 23 4.81 7.06 -8.50
N ILE A 24 4.06 8.14 -8.31
CA ILE A 24 3.55 8.55 -7.00
C ILE A 24 2.62 7.47 -6.44
N ASP A 25 1.66 7.00 -7.22
CA ASP A 25 0.72 5.96 -6.81
C ASP A 25 1.43 4.67 -6.40
N ARG A 26 2.44 4.27 -7.16
CA ARG A 26 3.24 3.08 -6.84
C ARG A 26 4.00 3.25 -5.53
N LEU A 27 4.56 4.42 -5.27
CA LEU A 27 5.27 4.72 -4.03
C LEU A 27 4.32 4.73 -2.82
N ILE A 28 3.14 5.34 -2.96
CA ILE A 28 2.09 5.35 -1.93
C ILE A 28 1.64 3.92 -1.62
N PHE A 29 1.36 3.12 -2.64
CA PHE A 29 0.95 1.73 -2.48
C PHE A 29 1.99 0.93 -1.68
N ILE A 30 3.26 1.06 -2.06
CA ILE A 30 4.35 0.37 -1.39
C ILE A 30 4.47 0.80 0.09
N GLU A 31 4.29 2.09 0.40
CA GLU A 31 4.28 2.56 1.79
C GLU A 31 3.10 1.99 2.58
N LYS A 32 1.91 1.95 1.98
CA LYS A 32 0.71 1.38 2.61
C LYS A 32 0.84 -0.12 2.90
N VAL A 33 1.47 -0.88 2.01
CA VAL A 33 1.73 -2.31 2.23
C VAL A 33 2.66 -2.52 3.40
N GLU A 34 3.77 -1.78 3.47
CA GLU A 34 4.71 -1.89 4.61
C GLU A 34 4.07 -1.47 5.93
N GLU A 35 3.27 -0.40 5.91
CA GLU A 35 2.49 0.02 7.07
C GLU A 35 1.55 -1.11 7.54
N GLY A 36 0.84 -1.75 6.61
CA GLY A 36 -0.05 -2.88 6.89
C GLY A 36 0.69 -4.11 7.45
N LEU A 37 1.87 -4.44 6.90
CA LEU A 37 2.71 -5.52 7.43
C LEU A 37 3.13 -5.24 8.88
N LYS A 38 3.60 -4.03 9.16
CA LYS A 38 3.96 -3.61 10.52
C LYS A 38 2.76 -3.66 11.47
N GLN A 39 1.58 -3.19 11.04
CA GLN A 39 0.36 -3.27 11.81
C GLN A 39 -0.01 -4.74 12.12
N SER A 40 0.18 -5.64 11.17
CA SER A 40 -0.04 -7.08 11.37
C SER A 40 0.91 -7.67 12.41
N GLU A 41 2.20 -7.33 12.37
CA GLU A 41 3.19 -7.75 13.37
C GLU A 41 2.87 -7.22 14.77
N GLU A 42 2.36 -5.99 14.85
CA GLU A 42 1.94 -5.34 16.11
C GLU A 42 0.56 -5.81 16.60
N GLY A 43 -0.12 -6.71 15.88
CA GLY A 43 -1.46 -7.20 16.21
C GLY A 43 -2.57 -6.14 16.03
N LYS A 44 -2.29 -5.04 15.33
CA LYS A 44 -3.26 -4.00 14.95
C LYS A 44 -4.11 -4.45 13.77
N VAL A 45 -4.81 -5.56 13.95
CA VAL A 45 -5.66 -6.21 12.95
C VAL A 45 -7.11 -6.15 13.37
N ILE A 46 -8.01 -6.21 12.39
CA ILE A 46 -9.45 -6.35 12.63
C ILE A 46 -9.88 -7.76 12.23
N SER A 47 -10.93 -8.27 12.88
CA SER A 47 -11.45 -9.60 12.56
C SER A 47 -12.11 -9.60 11.17
N ASN A 48 -12.14 -10.77 10.52
CA ASN A 48 -12.86 -10.93 9.26
C ASN A 48 -14.35 -10.60 9.39
N GLU A 49 -14.95 -10.83 10.56
CA GLU A 49 -16.34 -10.46 10.82
C GLU A 49 -16.54 -8.94 10.85
N ASP A 50 -15.62 -8.21 11.46
CA ASP A 50 -15.64 -6.74 11.47
C ASP A 50 -15.50 -6.18 10.05
N VAL A 51 -14.61 -6.76 9.25
CA VAL A 51 -14.43 -6.38 7.83
C VAL A 51 -15.74 -6.56 7.06
N LYS A 52 -16.42 -7.72 7.20
CA LYS A 52 -17.72 -7.95 6.55
C LYS A 52 -18.75 -6.88 6.95
N ARG A 53 -18.86 -6.59 8.25
CA ARG A 53 -19.77 -5.54 8.77
C ARG A 53 -19.44 -4.15 8.23
N MET A 54 -18.17 -3.84 7.95
CA MET A 54 -17.75 -2.58 7.35
C MET A 54 -18.14 -2.50 5.87
N ILE A 55 -17.88 -3.56 5.10
CA ILE A 55 -18.20 -3.64 3.66
C ILE A 55 -19.71 -3.51 3.45
N ASP A 56 -20.53 -4.20 4.25
CA ASP A 56 -21.99 -4.13 4.17
C ASP A 56 -22.54 -2.71 4.37
N LYS A 57 -21.83 -1.87 5.15
CA LYS A 57 -22.19 -0.45 5.36
C LYS A 57 -21.82 0.44 4.17
N TRP A 58 -20.75 0.11 3.45
CA TRP A 58 -20.29 0.89 2.28
C TRP A 58 -21.06 0.54 1.00
N SER A 59 -21.66 -0.64 0.93
CA SER A 59 -22.48 -1.08 -0.20
C SER A 59 -23.93 -0.54 -0.16
N LYS A 60 -24.27 0.35 0.77
CA LYS A 60 -25.52 1.11 0.81
C LYS A 60 -25.33 2.48 0.19
#